data_AF-A0A353NR49-F1
#
_entry.id   AF-A0A353NR49-F1
#
_cell.length_a   1.000
_cell.length_b   1.000
_cell.length_c   1.000
_cell.angle_alpha   90.00
_cell.angle_beta   90.00
_cell.angle_gamma   90.00
#
_symmetry.space_group_name_H-M   'P 1'
#
loop_
_entity.id
_entity.type
_entity.pdbx_description
1 polymer ?
#
loop_
_entity_poly.entity_id
_entity_poly.type
_entity_poly.pdbx_seq_one_letter_code
_entity_poly.pdbx_strand_id
1 'polypeptide(L)' 'EKCRLCGRCVQRCHFGAFYYDGTSVERRGKEKKNVAFNPDLCWGCGLCANTCPDKAITMEKL' A
#
# COMPACT_ATOMS: atom_id res chain seq x y z
N GLU A 1 -11.42 -5.34 4.87
CA GLU A 1 -10.82 -3.98 4.91
C GLU A 1 -9.79 -3.82 6.04
N LYS A 2 -8.55 -4.29 5.84
CA LYS A 2 -7.49 -4.26 6.87
C LYS A 2 -6.58 -3.02 6.78
N CYS A 3 -6.50 -2.37 5.61
CA CYS A 3 -5.59 -1.26 5.39
C CYS A 3 -5.98 -0.02 6.22
N ARG A 4 -5.07 0.43 7.08
CA ARG A 4 -5.24 1.68 7.86
C ARG A 4 -4.69 2.93 7.18
N LEU A 5 -4.26 2.84 5.91
CA LEU A 5 -3.59 3.90 5.15
C LEU A 5 -2.41 4.51 5.92
N CYS A 6 -1.49 3.66 6.37
CA CYS A 6 -0.26 4.10 7.06
C CYS A 6 0.86 4.51 6.10
N GLY A 7 0.74 4.23 4.81
CA GLY A 7 1.73 4.63 3.80
C GLY A 7 3.04 3.83 3.79
N ARG A 8 3.24 2.84 4.67
CA ARG A 8 4.50 2.05 4.72
C ARG A 8 4.79 1.31 3.41
N CYS A 9 3.76 0.83 2.72
CA CYS A 9 3.90 0.21 1.40
C CYS A 9 4.44 1.18 0.36
N VAL A 10 3.95 2.42 0.35
CA VAL A 10 4.45 3.52 -0.52
C VAL A 10 5.91 3.84 -0.18
N GLN A 11 6.24 3.97 1.11
CA GLN A 11 7.59 4.34 1.56
C GLN A 11 8.65 3.25 1.28
N ARG A 12 8.27 1.96 1.33
CA ARG A 12 9.22 0.84 1.16
C ARG A 12 9.27 0.30 -0.27
N CYS A 13 8.34 0.68 -1.14
CA CYS A 13 8.36 0.25 -2.52
C CYS A 13 9.43 1.01 -3.30
N HIS A 14 10.56 0.35 -3.57
CA HIS A 14 11.63 0.93 -4.40
C HIS A 14 11.20 1.17 -5.85
N PHE A 15 10.26 0.36 -6.34
CA PHE A 15 9.78 0.40 -7.74
C PHE A 15 8.62 1.38 -7.95
N GLY A 16 8.13 2.05 -6.89
CA GLY A 16 6.99 2.96 -7.00
C GLY A 16 5.66 2.27 -7.31
N ALA A 17 5.57 0.94 -7.21
CA ALA A 17 4.31 0.21 -7.43
C ALA A 17 3.21 0.63 -6.47
N PHE A 18 3.54 1.03 -5.24
CA PHE A 18 2.61 1.70 -4.34
C PHE A 18 2.88 3.20 -4.32
N TYR A 19 1.85 4.01 -4.56
CA TYR A 19 1.95 5.47 -4.61
C TYR A 19 0.72 6.16 -4.01
N TYR A 20 0.85 7.45 -3.70
CA TYR A 20 -0.30 8.27 -3.32
C TYR A 20 -0.97 8.82 -4.58
N ASP A 21 -2.27 8.59 -4.71
CA ASP A 21 -3.06 9.00 -5.87
C ASP A 21 -3.44 10.50 -5.84
N GLY A 22 -3.05 11.22 -4.79
CA GLY A 22 -3.40 12.63 -4.59
C GLY A 22 -4.80 12.84 -3.98
N THR A 23 -5.61 11.79 -3.91
CA THR A 23 -6.90 11.79 -3.22
C THR A 23 -6.74 11.57 -1.70
N SER A 24 -7.63 12.17 -0.92
CA SER A 24 -7.75 11.96 0.53
C SER A 24 -9.05 11.21 0.82
N VAL A 25 -8.99 10.23 1.74
CA VAL A 25 -10.15 9.47 2.20
C VAL A 25 -10.25 9.52 3.71
N GLU A 26 -11.47 9.62 4.22
CA GLU A 26 -11.71 9.54 5.65
C GLU A 26 -11.64 8.09 6.11
N ARG A 27 -10.70 7.80 7.02
CA ARG A 27 -10.57 6.47 7.65
C ARG A 27 -10.41 6.61 9.15
N ARG A 28 -11.40 6.07 9.88
CA ARG A 28 -11.48 6.13 11.36
C ARG A 28 -11.53 7.57 11.88
N GLY A 29 -12.37 8.41 11.29
CA GLY A 29 -12.57 9.81 11.69
C GLY A 29 -11.37 10.72 11.45
N LYS A 30 -10.43 10.32 10.57
CA LYS A 30 -9.27 11.12 10.19
C LYS A 30 -9.09 11.09 8.68
N GLU A 31 -8.79 12.25 8.10
CA GLU A 31 -8.38 12.36 6.71
C GLU A 31 -7.02 11.68 6.51
N LYS A 32 -6.93 10.80 5.51
CA LYS A 32 -5.69 10.11 5.15
C LYS A 32 -5.49 10.11 3.64
N LYS A 33 -4.24 10.20 3.22
CA LYS A 33 -3.87 10.07 1.81
C LYS A 33 -4.22 8.66 1.32
N ASN A 34 -4.94 8.60 0.20
CA ASN A 34 -5.26 7.35 -0.45
C ASN A 34 -4.03 6.72 -1.09
N VAL A 35 -3.96 5.39 -1.07
CA VAL A 35 -2.84 4.62 -1.64
C VAL A 35 -3.37 3.82 -2.81
N ALA A 36 -2.76 4.02 -3.98
CA ALA A 36 -3.00 3.23 -5.18
C ALA A 36 -1.86 2.23 -5.41
N PHE A 37 -2.14 1.20 -6.21
CA PHE A 37 -1.20 0.15 -6.56
C PHE A 37 -1.18 -0.05 -8.08
N ASN A 38 0.00 0.03 -8.68
CA ASN A 38 0.25 -0.28 -10.08
C ASN A 38 0.98 -1.64 -10.17
N PRO A 39 0.32 -2.70 -10.68
CA PRO A 39 0.91 -4.02 -10.80
C PRO A 39 2.05 -4.09 -11.83
N ASP A 40 2.05 -3.26 -12.87
CA ASP A 40 3.09 -3.26 -13.91
C ASP A 40 4.48 -2.84 -13.38
N LEU A 41 4.50 -2.08 -12.28
CA LEU A 41 5.72 -1.67 -11.58
C LEU A 41 6.10 -2.64 -10.47
N CYS A 42 5.29 -3.66 -10.19
CA CYS A 42 5.50 -4.56 -9.06
C CYS A 42 6.41 -5.72 -9.43
N TRP A 43 7.65 -5.71 -8.92
CA TRP A 43 8.58 -6.84 -9.07
C TRP A 43 8.28 -8.05 -8.16
N GLY A 44 7.25 -7.95 -7.32
CA GLY A 44 6.89 -9.03 -6.39
C GLY A 44 7.90 -9.28 -5.25
N CYS A 45 8.71 -8.29 -4.88
CA CYS A 45 9.73 -8.44 -3.81
C CYS A 45 9.16 -8.71 -2.40
N GLY A 46 7.86 -8.52 -2.18
CA GLY A 46 7.17 -8.85 -0.92
C GLY A 46 7.41 -7.89 0.25
N LEU A 47 8.25 -6.86 0.11
CA LEU A 47 8.57 -5.91 1.20
C LEU A 47 7.33 -5.20 1.75
N CYS A 48 6.38 -4.85 0.88
CA CYS A 48 5.12 -4.21 1.24
C CYS A 48 4.27 -5.11 2.15
N ALA A 49 4.15 -6.39 1.83
CA ALA A 49 3.42 -7.37 2.63
C ALA A 49 4.10 -7.62 3.98
N ASN A 50 5.43 -7.72 4.01
CA ASN A 50 6.19 -7.94 5.24
C ASN A 50 6.12 -6.75 6.22
N THR A 51 6.14 -5.52 5.72
CA THR A 51 6.13 -4.32 6.57
C THR A 51 4.72 -3.88 7.00
N CYS A 52 3.67 -4.44 6.38
CA CYS A 52 2.30 -4.04 6.65
C CYS A 52 1.86 -4.52 8.05
N PRO A 53 1.63 -3.61 9.01
CA PRO A 53 1.29 -4.00 10.38
C PRO A 53 -0.08 -4.69 10.45
N ASP A 54 -1.01 -4.30 9.58
CA ASP A 54 -2.36 -4.86 9.53
C ASP A 54 -2.46 -6.09 8.61
N LYS A 55 -1.34 -6.55 8.02
CA LYS A 55 -1.30 -7.65 7.04
C LYS A 55 -2.38 -7.49 5.96
N ALA A 56 -2.50 -6.27 5.43
CA ALA A 56 -3.53 -5.89 4.47
C ALA A 56 -3.15 -6.21 3.02
N ILE A 57 -1.91 -6.65 2.78
CA ILE A 57 -1.37 -6.96 1.45
C ILE A 57 -1.08 -8.46 1.41
N THR A 58 -1.62 -9.13 0.40
CA THR A 58 -1.41 -10.55 0.15
C THR A 58 -0.62 -10.72 -1.14
N MET A 59 0.30 -11.68 -1.16
CA MET A 59 1.04 -12.09 -2.34
C MET A 59 0.50 -13.45 -2.76
N GLU A 60 -0.01 -13.57 -3.99
CA GLU A 60 -0.41 -14.86 -4.58
C GLU A 60 0.58 -15.27 -5.67
N LYS A 61 0.80 -16.58 -5.79
CA LYS A 61 1.56 -17.15 -6.90
C LYS A 61 0.60 -17.28 -8.08
N LEU A 62 1.02 -16.82 -9.25
CA LEU A 62 0.31 -17.01 -10.51
C LEU A 62 0.28 -18.49 -10.90
#